data_AF-A0AAJ2J4U3-F1
#
_entry.id   AF-A0AAJ2J4U3-F1
#
_cell.length_a   1.000
_cell.length_b   1.000
_cell.length_c   1.000
_cell.angle_alpha   90.00
_cell.angle_beta   90.00
_cell.angle_gamma   90.00
#
_symmetry.space_group_name_H-M   'P 1'
#
loop_
_entity.id
_entity.type
_entity.pdbx_description
1 polymer ?
#
loop_
_entity_poly.entity_id
_entity_poly.type
_entity_poly.pdbx_seq_one_letter_code
_entity_poly.pdbx_strand_id
1 'polypeptide(L)'
;MYKLNNITAAIVLSSITIVMGCGSDSDNTTPVPQPPSTISLSGSGVKGPIAGAKVLAYLMNTSSPNLKGTLIDEGATDSSAQIVDLALPTQQLTSVLLEIIADTDTTDITTGLSPVITQLKTVVTPSMFAAGQVIFATPFTSVAVDLAITNADKSDALYSGNIDGVISEAELLAALPIAASQVKSALGFGLLDDIDIFSTAPLVTNSQTTSNALTQVAAYRTAIEALSAVILNIQANALANNNSSVLTSDDAMSAIALDLSDGEINGQNGDQAIAAFSDVVDIVSVIMVDPSTLKIPSTDIAVTDIENILASEITITGTSANVSALQDGSINVTPVAARVNSDIDGDGVADRYDAFPKNPGEDLDTDNDGMGNNADTDDDNDGVLDIEDAFPLDPLETLDTDIDGIGNNADPDDDNDSVLDAEDAFPLDPLETLDTDIDGIGNNADPDDDNDGVLDAEDAFPLDPLETLDTDIDSIGNNADPDDDNDGVLDAEDAFPLDPLETLDTDIDGIGNNADPDDDNDGVLDAEDAFPFDPLETLDTDNDGIGNNADTDDDNDGIEDPTDNCPLVANPDQKDIDQNGTGDRCQVITTGIFDISKWDDGSTFK
;
A
#
# COMPACT_ATOMS: atom_id res chain seq x y z
N MET A 1 -25.82 12.36 27.01
CA MET A 1 -27.24 12.64 27.32
C MET A 1 -28.09 12.33 26.09
N TYR A 2 -28.62 11.12 25.96
CA TYR A 2 -29.78 10.82 25.11
C TYR A 2 -30.59 9.72 25.80
N LYS A 3 -31.91 9.97 25.95
CA LYS A 3 -32.86 9.17 26.73
C LYS A 3 -33.35 7.98 25.91
N LEU A 4 -33.23 6.77 26.48
CA LEU A 4 -34.02 5.60 26.06
C LEU A 4 -35.48 5.80 26.52
N ASN A 5 -36.42 5.70 25.58
CA ASN A 5 -37.85 5.57 25.86
C ASN A 5 -38.26 4.11 25.65
N ASN A 6 -38.56 3.42 26.75
CA ASN A 6 -39.21 2.11 26.76
C ASN A 6 -40.69 2.26 26.38
N ILE A 7 -41.14 1.57 25.33
CA ILE A 7 -42.54 1.42 24.97
C ILE A 7 -43.05 0.09 25.54
N THR A 8 -43.96 0.20 26.50
CA THR A 8 -44.66 -0.89 27.17
C THR A 8 -45.77 -1.44 26.26
N ALA A 9 -45.66 -2.68 25.80
CA ALA A 9 -46.74 -3.38 25.10
C ALA A 9 -47.75 -3.96 26.11
N ALA A 10 -49.00 -3.48 26.03
CA ALA A 10 -50.11 -3.94 26.85
C ALA A 10 -50.71 -5.23 26.29
N ILE A 11 -50.60 -6.32 27.05
CA ILE A 11 -51.30 -7.58 26.79
C ILE A 11 -52.72 -7.47 27.34
N VAL A 12 -53.71 -7.48 26.44
CA VAL A 12 -55.14 -7.56 26.77
C VAL A 12 -55.51 -9.03 26.98
N LEU A 13 -55.55 -9.48 28.24
CA LEU A 13 -56.18 -10.75 28.61
C LEU A 13 -57.70 -10.53 28.75
N SER A 14 -58.48 -11.02 27.78
CA SER A 14 -59.94 -11.10 27.89
C SER A 14 -60.33 -12.21 28.85
N SER A 15 -60.93 -11.83 29.98
CA SER A 15 -61.50 -12.70 31.00
C SER A 15 -62.77 -13.40 30.51
N ILE A 16 -62.74 -14.74 30.46
CA ILE A 16 -63.93 -15.57 30.27
C ILE A 16 -64.60 -15.81 31.63
N THR A 17 -65.82 -15.30 31.74
CA THR A 17 -66.74 -15.47 32.87
C THR A 17 -67.34 -16.87 32.84
N ILE A 18 -67.01 -17.72 33.82
CA ILE A 18 -67.64 -19.03 33.99
C ILE A 18 -68.98 -18.82 34.73
N VAL A 19 -70.09 -18.96 34.00
CA VAL A 19 -71.43 -19.10 34.58
C VAL A 19 -71.71 -20.60 34.78
N MET A 20 -71.78 -21.05 36.02
CA MET A 20 -72.26 -22.38 36.36
C MET A 20 -73.78 -22.43 36.20
N GLY A 21 -74.25 -23.06 35.13
CA GLY A 21 -75.63 -23.49 34.93
C GLY A 21 -75.72 -25.01 35.01
N CYS A 22 -76.46 -25.51 35.99
CA CYS A 22 -76.77 -26.93 36.18
C CYS A 22 -77.94 -27.31 35.25
N GLY A 23 -77.78 -28.31 34.39
CA GLY A 23 -78.85 -28.76 33.48
C GLY A 23 -78.42 -29.95 32.63
N SER A 24 -78.84 -31.13 33.07
CA SER A 24 -78.67 -32.44 32.46
C SER A 24 -79.31 -32.56 31.07
N ASP A 25 -78.56 -33.01 30.07
CA ASP A 25 -78.99 -34.03 29.11
C ASP A 25 -77.77 -34.62 28.38
N SER A 26 -77.76 -35.95 28.32
CA SER A 26 -76.70 -36.76 27.71
C SER A 26 -76.81 -36.75 26.20
N ASP A 27 -75.91 -36.03 25.53
CA ASP A 27 -75.60 -36.28 24.13
C ASP A 27 -74.08 -36.36 23.96
N ASN A 28 -73.59 -37.60 23.84
CA ASN A 28 -72.20 -37.91 23.53
C ASN A 28 -71.96 -37.60 22.05
N THR A 29 -71.82 -36.32 21.71
CA THR A 29 -71.19 -35.91 20.46
C THR A 29 -69.70 -35.76 20.74
N THR A 30 -68.94 -36.79 20.36
CA THR A 30 -67.50 -36.61 20.18
C THR A 30 -67.30 -35.40 19.26
N PRO A 31 -66.45 -34.40 19.62
CA PRO A 31 -66.13 -33.34 18.69
C PRO A 31 -65.59 -33.99 17.43
N VAL A 32 -66.30 -33.83 16.31
CA VAL A 32 -65.74 -34.16 15.00
C VAL A 32 -64.46 -33.32 14.90
N PRO A 33 -63.28 -33.91 14.69
CA PRO A 33 -62.07 -33.14 14.44
C PRO A 33 -62.38 -32.20 13.28
N GLN A 34 -62.37 -30.88 13.54
CA GLN A 34 -62.40 -29.93 12.44
C GLN A 34 -61.19 -30.27 11.56
N PRO A 35 -61.36 -30.44 10.24
CA PRO A 35 -60.20 -30.59 9.37
C PRO A 35 -59.25 -29.41 9.61
N PRO A 36 -57.93 -29.65 9.62
CA PRO A 36 -56.97 -28.57 9.77
C PRO A 36 -57.29 -27.49 8.74
N SER A 37 -57.34 -26.25 9.19
CA SER A 37 -57.53 -25.11 8.29
C SER A 37 -56.42 -25.12 7.25
N THR A 38 -56.77 -24.98 5.98
CA THR A 38 -55.83 -24.93 4.86
C THR A 38 -55.90 -23.56 4.19
N ILE A 39 -54.82 -23.17 3.52
CA ILE A 39 -54.77 -22.00 2.63
C ILE A 39 -54.39 -22.51 1.24
N SER A 40 -55.15 -22.10 0.24
CA SER A 40 -54.84 -22.38 -1.16
C SER A 40 -53.67 -21.52 -1.61
N LEU A 41 -52.72 -22.14 -2.30
CA LEU A 41 -51.65 -21.40 -2.97
C LEU A 41 -52.16 -20.86 -4.31
N SER A 42 -51.77 -19.63 -4.63
CA SER A 42 -51.99 -19.01 -5.93
C SER A 42 -50.65 -18.74 -6.59
N GLY A 43 -50.56 -18.86 -7.91
CA GLY A 43 -49.28 -18.80 -8.59
C GLY A 43 -49.28 -19.39 -9.98
N SER A 44 -48.09 -19.50 -10.58
CA SER A 44 -47.90 -20.11 -11.89
C SER A 44 -46.47 -20.60 -12.10
N GLY A 45 -46.29 -21.61 -12.95
CA GLY A 45 -44.99 -21.94 -13.53
C GLY A 45 -44.78 -21.10 -14.79
N VAL A 46 -43.67 -20.38 -14.86
CA VAL A 46 -43.43 -19.40 -15.91
C VAL A 46 -42.07 -19.63 -16.55
N LYS A 47 -42.15 -20.33 -17.67
CA LYS A 47 -41.18 -20.28 -18.75
C LYS A 47 -41.77 -19.38 -19.84
N GLY A 48 -42.78 -19.88 -20.55
CA GLY A 48 -44.06 -19.20 -20.67
C GLY A 48 -45.08 -19.69 -19.65
N PRO A 49 -46.28 -19.09 -19.54
CA PRO A 49 -47.27 -19.55 -18.60
C PRO A 49 -47.60 -21.03 -18.87
N ILE A 50 -47.31 -21.90 -17.91
CA ILE A 50 -47.45 -23.35 -18.08
C ILE A 50 -48.84 -23.80 -17.64
N ALA A 51 -49.66 -24.28 -18.59
CA ALA A 51 -51.00 -24.81 -18.34
C ALA A 51 -51.01 -26.35 -18.36
N GLY A 52 -51.77 -26.96 -17.44
CA GLY A 52 -51.91 -28.41 -17.34
C GLY A 52 -50.75 -29.15 -16.68
N ALA A 53 -49.83 -28.44 -16.01
CA ALA A 53 -48.71 -29.05 -15.29
C ALA A 53 -49.12 -29.58 -13.92
N LYS A 54 -48.39 -30.58 -13.43
CA LYS A 54 -48.52 -31.07 -12.06
C LYS A 54 -47.78 -30.13 -11.10
N VAL A 55 -48.39 -29.82 -9.95
CA VAL A 55 -47.78 -29.00 -8.91
C VAL A 55 -47.60 -29.83 -7.64
N LEU A 56 -46.39 -29.89 -7.11
CA LEU A 56 -46.04 -30.72 -5.95
C LEU A 56 -45.44 -29.84 -4.85
N ALA A 57 -45.99 -29.92 -3.65
CA ALA A 57 -45.48 -29.21 -2.48
C ALA A 57 -44.81 -30.20 -1.51
N TYR A 58 -43.51 -30.07 -1.31
CA TYR A 58 -42.73 -30.93 -0.42
C TYR A 58 -42.35 -30.20 0.86
N LEU A 59 -42.46 -30.90 1.99
CA LEU A 59 -41.78 -30.50 3.20
C LEU A 59 -40.27 -30.56 2.97
N MET A 60 -39.53 -29.57 3.46
CA MET A 60 -38.07 -29.63 3.39
C MET A 60 -37.52 -30.73 4.30
N ASN A 61 -36.59 -31.52 3.77
CA ASN A 61 -35.87 -32.55 4.49
C ASN A 61 -34.38 -32.31 4.39
N THR A 62 -33.81 -31.77 5.47
CA THR A 62 -32.39 -31.45 5.61
C THR A 62 -31.47 -32.66 5.48
N SER A 63 -31.99 -33.88 5.64
CA SER A 63 -31.25 -35.13 5.44
C SER A 63 -31.30 -35.67 4.00
N SER A 64 -31.98 -34.98 3.08
CA SER A 64 -32.05 -35.35 1.66
C SER A 64 -31.14 -34.44 0.82
N PRO A 65 -30.32 -34.95 -0.12
CA PRO A 65 -29.42 -34.13 -0.94
C PRO A 65 -30.11 -33.03 -1.77
N ASN A 66 -31.40 -33.17 -2.06
CA ASN A 66 -32.20 -32.20 -2.81
C ASN A 66 -33.25 -31.50 -1.93
N LEU A 67 -33.12 -31.62 -0.61
CA LEU A 67 -34.05 -31.14 0.40
C LEU A 67 -35.51 -31.61 0.25
N LYS A 68 -35.79 -32.59 -0.62
CA LYS A 68 -37.14 -33.14 -0.77
C LYS A 68 -37.48 -34.10 0.37
N GLY A 69 -38.50 -33.73 1.14
CA GLY A 69 -39.09 -34.56 2.18
C GLY A 69 -40.42 -35.17 1.77
N THR A 70 -41.34 -35.22 2.73
CA THR A 70 -42.69 -35.76 2.52
C THR A 70 -43.51 -34.81 1.65
N LEU A 71 -44.22 -35.36 0.66
CA LEU A 71 -45.22 -34.62 -0.10
C LEU A 71 -46.35 -34.16 0.83
N ILE A 72 -46.59 -32.85 0.89
CA ILE A 72 -47.64 -32.24 1.71
C ILE A 72 -48.98 -32.34 0.97
N ASP A 73 -48.99 -31.87 -0.28
CA ASP A 73 -50.16 -31.85 -1.14
C ASP A 73 -49.74 -31.79 -2.61
N GLU A 74 -50.67 -32.12 -3.51
CA GLU A 74 -50.49 -32.02 -4.96
C GLU A 74 -51.66 -31.30 -5.62
N GLY A 75 -51.38 -30.49 -6.64
CA GLY A 75 -52.36 -29.80 -7.44
C GLY A 75 -51.95 -29.76 -8.91
N ALA A 76 -52.51 -28.81 -9.66
CA ALA A 76 -52.21 -28.63 -11.07
C ALA A 76 -52.22 -27.15 -11.47
N THR A 77 -51.73 -26.83 -12.67
CA THR A 77 -52.03 -25.54 -13.30
C THR A 77 -53.23 -25.67 -14.23
N ASP A 78 -54.16 -24.73 -14.16
CA ASP A 78 -55.36 -24.71 -15.01
C ASP A 78 -55.06 -24.22 -16.44
N SER A 79 -56.10 -24.04 -17.26
CA SER A 79 -55.96 -23.55 -18.64
C SER A 79 -55.45 -22.10 -18.74
N SER A 80 -55.50 -21.34 -17.65
CA SER A 80 -54.97 -19.99 -17.51
C SER A 80 -53.58 -19.99 -16.83
N ALA A 81 -52.95 -21.17 -16.73
CA ALA A 81 -51.69 -21.42 -16.05
C ALA A 81 -51.69 -21.10 -14.54
N GLN A 82 -52.85 -20.98 -13.90
CA GLN A 82 -52.93 -20.71 -12.47
C GLN A 82 -52.87 -22.00 -11.65
N ILE A 83 -52.12 -21.98 -10.55
CA ILE A 83 -52.12 -23.09 -9.58
C ILE A 83 -53.53 -23.24 -8.99
N VAL A 84 -54.06 -24.45 -9.07
CA VAL A 84 -55.36 -24.85 -8.54
C VAL A 84 -55.24 -26.17 -7.78
N ASP A 85 -56.21 -26.42 -6.91
CA ASP A 85 -56.34 -27.66 -6.12
C ASP A 85 -55.13 -28.00 -5.23
N LEU A 86 -54.27 -27.03 -4.92
CA LEU A 86 -53.16 -27.17 -3.97
C LEU A 86 -53.42 -26.34 -2.70
N ALA A 87 -53.41 -26.98 -1.54
CA ALA A 87 -53.66 -26.31 -0.27
C ALA A 87 -52.66 -26.76 0.81
N LEU A 88 -52.01 -25.77 1.44
CA LEU A 88 -51.08 -26.04 2.54
C LEU A 88 -51.78 -25.88 3.91
N PRO A 89 -51.38 -26.66 4.93
CA PRO A 89 -51.87 -26.46 6.29
C PRO A 89 -51.55 -25.06 6.82
N THR A 90 -52.54 -24.38 7.40
CA THR A 90 -52.37 -23.04 8.03
C THR A 90 -51.39 -23.02 9.20
N GLN A 91 -51.13 -24.17 9.84
CA GLN A 91 -50.14 -24.31 10.90
C GLN A 91 -48.77 -24.78 10.39
N GLN A 92 -48.52 -24.70 9.08
CA GLN A 92 -47.22 -25.01 8.50
C GLN A 92 -46.20 -23.97 9.00
N LEU A 93 -45.26 -24.42 9.83
CA LEU A 93 -44.25 -23.57 10.48
C LEU A 93 -42.92 -23.48 9.72
N THR A 94 -42.76 -24.28 8.66
CA THR A 94 -41.52 -24.38 7.88
C THR A 94 -41.77 -24.12 6.40
N SER A 95 -40.72 -23.71 5.71
CA SER A 95 -40.71 -23.45 4.27
C SER A 95 -40.99 -24.74 3.48
N VAL A 96 -41.51 -24.55 2.28
CA VAL A 96 -41.97 -25.62 1.39
C VAL A 96 -41.25 -25.49 0.05
N LEU A 97 -40.73 -26.60 -0.45
CA LEU A 97 -40.22 -26.67 -1.81
C LEU A 97 -41.39 -26.96 -2.76
N LEU A 98 -41.62 -26.06 -3.69
CA LEU A 98 -42.67 -26.18 -4.70
C LEU A 98 -42.05 -26.57 -6.03
N GLU A 99 -42.55 -27.65 -6.64
CA GLU A 99 -42.17 -28.06 -7.99
C GLU A 99 -43.35 -28.02 -8.94
N ILE A 100 -43.11 -27.49 -10.14
CA ILE A 100 -44.06 -27.51 -11.25
C ILE A 100 -43.45 -28.40 -12.34
N ILE A 101 -44.13 -29.49 -12.63
CA ILE A 101 -43.64 -30.55 -13.52
C ILE A 101 -44.56 -30.65 -14.72
N ALA A 102 -43.98 -30.40 -15.90
CA ALA A 102 -44.64 -30.59 -17.17
C ALA A 102 -44.64 -32.08 -17.57
N ASP A 103 -45.77 -32.52 -18.09
CA ASP A 103 -45.96 -33.85 -18.67
C ASP A 103 -46.42 -33.75 -20.13
N THR A 104 -46.92 -34.85 -20.69
CA THR A 104 -47.38 -34.91 -22.08
C THR A 104 -48.63 -34.09 -22.37
N ASP A 105 -49.42 -33.74 -21.36
CA ASP A 105 -50.65 -32.94 -21.50
C ASP A 105 -50.41 -31.45 -21.19
N THR A 106 -49.20 -31.13 -20.72
CA THR A 106 -48.79 -29.77 -20.37
C THR A 106 -48.47 -28.93 -21.61
N THR A 107 -48.94 -27.68 -21.62
CA THR A 107 -48.72 -26.71 -22.69
C THR A 107 -48.17 -25.41 -22.16
N ASP A 108 -47.12 -24.90 -22.81
CA ASP A 108 -46.68 -23.52 -22.69
C ASP A 108 -47.64 -22.63 -23.49
N ILE A 109 -48.37 -21.74 -22.81
CA ILE A 109 -49.39 -20.88 -23.44
C ILE A 109 -48.79 -19.98 -24.53
N THR A 110 -47.54 -19.55 -24.37
CA THR A 110 -46.85 -18.66 -25.32
C THR A 110 -46.63 -19.36 -26.66
N THR A 111 -46.26 -20.65 -26.63
CA THR A 111 -45.85 -21.40 -27.82
C THR A 111 -46.96 -22.32 -28.36
N GLY A 112 -47.91 -22.70 -27.52
CA GLY A 112 -48.91 -23.73 -27.81
C GLY A 112 -48.34 -25.15 -27.90
N LEU A 113 -47.09 -25.34 -27.45
CA LEU A 113 -46.37 -26.62 -27.47
C LEU A 113 -45.96 -27.00 -26.04
N SER A 114 -45.45 -28.22 -25.85
CA SER A 114 -44.88 -28.62 -24.56
C SER A 114 -43.67 -27.75 -24.20
N PRO A 115 -43.51 -27.35 -22.93
CA PRO A 115 -42.41 -26.50 -22.50
C PRO A 115 -41.07 -27.22 -22.64
N VAL A 116 -40.03 -26.49 -23.05
CA VAL A 116 -38.69 -27.09 -23.24
C VAL A 116 -37.93 -27.34 -21.93
N ILE A 117 -38.29 -26.67 -20.84
CA ILE A 117 -37.84 -26.99 -19.47
C ILE A 117 -39.06 -27.57 -18.78
N THR A 118 -38.92 -28.80 -18.27
CA THR A 118 -40.06 -29.57 -17.78
C THR A 118 -40.19 -29.54 -16.27
N GLN A 119 -39.16 -29.09 -15.54
CA GLN A 119 -39.21 -28.95 -14.10
C GLN A 119 -38.83 -27.54 -13.66
N LEU A 120 -39.74 -26.85 -12.99
CA LEU A 120 -39.49 -25.57 -12.34
C LEU A 120 -39.60 -25.70 -10.82
N LYS A 121 -38.72 -25.02 -10.08
CA LYS A 121 -38.65 -25.07 -8.62
C LYS A 121 -38.70 -23.66 -8.03
N THR A 122 -39.30 -23.54 -6.85
CA THR A 122 -39.25 -22.32 -6.03
C THR A 122 -39.44 -22.69 -4.57
N VAL A 123 -39.04 -21.81 -3.66
CA VAL A 123 -39.23 -22.00 -2.22
C VAL A 123 -40.33 -21.05 -1.73
N VAL A 124 -41.32 -21.60 -1.04
CA VAL A 124 -42.38 -20.84 -0.41
C VAL A 124 -42.08 -20.75 1.08
N THR A 125 -41.74 -19.57 1.56
CA THR A 125 -41.48 -19.34 2.99
C THR A 125 -42.79 -19.11 3.76
N PRO A 126 -42.79 -19.30 5.09
CA PRO A 126 -43.97 -19.03 5.90
C PRO A 126 -44.49 -17.59 5.78
N SER A 127 -43.61 -16.61 5.55
CA SER A 127 -44.02 -15.20 5.39
C SER A 127 -44.69 -14.94 4.04
N MET A 128 -44.18 -15.50 2.95
CA MET A 128 -44.80 -15.40 1.62
C MET A 128 -46.22 -15.98 1.64
N PHE A 129 -46.34 -17.14 2.27
CA PHE A 129 -47.61 -17.83 2.46
C PHE A 129 -48.59 -17.05 3.34
N ALA A 130 -48.14 -16.55 4.50
CA ALA A 130 -48.98 -15.78 5.42
C ALA A 130 -49.48 -14.45 4.81
N ALA A 131 -48.69 -13.87 3.90
CA ALA A 131 -49.06 -12.68 3.15
C ALA A 131 -50.00 -12.96 1.97
N GLY A 132 -50.27 -14.22 1.64
CA GLY A 132 -51.07 -14.60 0.46
C GLY A 132 -50.42 -14.17 -0.85
N GLN A 133 -49.08 -14.20 -0.91
CA GLN A 133 -48.35 -13.82 -2.11
C GLN A 133 -48.62 -14.80 -3.26
N VAL A 134 -48.58 -14.25 -4.48
CA VAL A 134 -48.66 -15.05 -5.71
C VAL A 134 -47.27 -15.65 -5.95
N ILE A 135 -47.20 -16.98 -6.03
CA ILE A 135 -45.94 -17.72 -6.12
C ILE A 135 -45.60 -18.00 -7.58
N PHE A 136 -44.37 -17.71 -7.98
CA PHE A 136 -43.89 -18.03 -9.31
C PHE A 136 -42.69 -19.00 -9.22
N ALA A 137 -42.73 -20.04 -10.05
CA ALA A 137 -41.56 -20.87 -10.32
C ALA A 137 -41.11 -20.58 -11.76
N THR A 138 -39.86 -20.21 -11.93
CA THR A 138 -39.24 -19.81 -13.20
C THR A 138 -37.90 -20.53 -13.35
N PRO A 139 -37.28 -20.53 -14.54
CA PRO A 139 -35.91 -21.01 -14.70
C PRO A 139 -34.94 -20.32 -13.72
N PHE A 140 -35.11 -19.02 -13.44
CA PHE A 140 -34.29 -18.28 -12.47
C PHE A 140 -34.46 -18.79 -11.05
N THR A 141 -35.70 -18.98 -10.59
CA THR A 141 -35.92 -19.51 -9.24
C THR A 141 -35.42 -20.94 -9.13
N SER A 142 -35.49 -21.74 -10.20
CA SER A 142 -34.92 -23.10 -10.22
C SER A 142 -33.41 -23.10 -10.05
N VAL A 143 -32.69 -22.28 -10.83
CA VAL A 143 -31.22 -22.16 -10.74
C VAL A 143 -30.84 -21.61 -9.36
N ALA A 144 -31.52 -20.57 -8.87
CA ALA A 144 -31.22 -19.99 -7.56
C ALA A 144 -31.49 -20.96 -6.41
N VAL A 145 -32.54 -21.79 -6.48
CA VAL A 145 -32.82 -22.82 -5.47
C VAL A 145 -31.77 -23.93 -5.53
N ASP A 146 -31.41 -24.43 -6.71
CA ASP A 146 -30.37 -25.47 -6.85
C ASP A 146 -29.00 -24.94 -6.38
N LEU A 147 -28.67 -23.68 -6.67
CA LEU A 147 -27.47 -22.99 -6.20
C LEU A 147 -27.47 -22.82 -4.67
N ALA A 148 -28.58 -22.33 -4.09
CA ALA A 148 -28.72 -22.18 -2.65
C ALA A 148 -28.60 -23.52 -1.93
N ILE A 149 -29.20 -24.60 -2.45
CA ILE A 149 -29.04 -25.95 -1.89
C ILE A 149 -27.57 -26.39 -1.95
N THR A 150 -26.86 -26.10 -3.03
CA THR A 150 -25.46 -26.49 -3.20
C THR A 150 -24.54 -25.77 -2.21
N ASN A 151 -24.82 -24.49 -1.91
CA ASN A 151 -23.92 -23.63 -1.15
C ASN A 151 -24.37 -23.34 0.29
N ALA A 152 -25.58 -23.71 0.70
CA ALA A 152 -26.11 -23.31 2.02
C ALA A 152 -25.28 -23.77 3.23
N ASP A 153 -24.53 -24.87 3.11
CA ASP A 153 -23.65 -25.38 4.19
C ASP A 153 -22.23 -24.79 4.13
N LYS A 154 -21.88 -24.02 3.08
CA LYS A 154 -20.57 -23.36 2.98
C LYS A 154 -20.44 -22.25 4.02
N SER A 155 -19.23 -22.07 4.54
CA SER A 155 -18.87 -20.97 5.43
C SER A 155 -17.74 -20.18 4.78
N ASP A 156 -18.10 -19.12 4.07
CA ASP A 156 -17.21 -18.22 3.33
C ASP A 156 -17.77 -16.78 3.34
N ALA A 157 -17.13 -15.86 2.62
CA ALA A 157 -17.55 -14.45 2.57
C ALA A 157 -19.01 -14.28 2.08
N LEU A 158 -19.48 -15.17 1.21
CA LEU A 158 -20.83 -15.18 0.69
C LEU A 158 -21.79 -15.95 1.60
N TYR A 159 -21.49 -17.18 1.96
CA TYR A 159 -22.40 -18.10 2.63
C TYR A 159 -22.07 -18.27 4.11
N SER A 160 -23.11 -18.25 4.95
CA SER A 160 -22.99 -18.29 6.42
C SER A 160 -23.35 -19.65 7.03
N GLY A 161 -23.07 -20.73 6.31
CA GLY A 161 -23.25 -22.10 6.78
C GLY A 161 -22.25 -22.51 7.86
N ASN A 162 -22.40 -23.73 8.39
CA ASN A 162 -21.61 -24.22 9.52
C ASN A 162 -20.70 -25.42 9.19
N ILE A 163 -20.78 -25.96 7.97
CA ILE A 163 -19.95 -27.07 7.46
C ILE A 163 -20.16 -28.38 8.27
N ASP A 164 -21.37 -28.63 8.76
CA ASP A 164 -21.72 -29.88 9.45
C ASP A 164 -22.21 -30.99 8.50
N GLY A 165 -22.32 -30.69 7.20
CA GLY A 165 -22.77 -31.60 6.15
C GLY A 165 -24.30 -31.72 6.05
N VAL A 166 -25.06 -30.91 6.79
CA VAL A 166 -26.53 -30.92 6.84
C VAL A 166 -27.08 -29.52 6.70
N ILE A 167 -27.77 -29.25 5.60
CA ILE A 167 -28.39 -27.95 5.36
C ILE A 167 -29.63 -27.78 6.24
N SER A 168 -29.58 -26.91 7.24
CA SER A 168 -30.73 -26.49 8.03
C SER A 168 -31.63 -25.53 7.24
N GLU A 169 -32.88 -25.35 7.72
CA GLU A 169 -33.78 -24.35 7.14
C GLU A 169 -33.22 -22.92 7.28
N ALA A 170 -32.52 -22.61 8.36
CA ALA A 170 -31.94 -21.29 8.56
C ALA A 170 -30.83 -21.00 7.54
N GLU A 171 -29.97 -21.98 7.27
CA GLU A 171 -28.89 -21.88 6.28
C GLU A 171 -29.45 -21.72 4.87
N LEU A 172 -30.46 -22.51 4.49
CA LEU A 172 -31.09 -22.36 3.18
C LEU A 172 -31.74 -20.97 3.02
N LEU A 173 -32.47 -20.50 4.04
CA LEU A 173 -33.11 -19.18 3.98
C LEU A 173 -32.10 -18.03 3.91
N ALA A 174 -30.93 -18.19 4.52
CA ALA A 174 -29.82 -17.23 4.38
C ALA A 174 -29.18 -17.30 2.99
N ALA A 175 -29.04 -18.50 2.41
CA ALA A 175 -28.42 -18.74 1.11
C ALA A 175 -29.29 -18.29 -0.09
N LEU A 176 -30.62 -18.39 0.00
CA LEU A 176 -31.54 -18.03 -1.09
C LEU A 176 -31.35 -16.61 -1.66
N PRO A 177 -31.30 -15.53 -0.86
CA PRO A 177 -31.08 -14.18 -1.39
C PRO A 177 -29.70 -14.04 -2.05
N ILE A 178 -28.66 -14.68 -1.51
CA ILE A 178 -27.31 -14.65 -2.09
C ILE A 178 -27.30 -15.35 -3.44
N ALA A 179 -27.86 -16.57 -3.51
CA ALA A 179 -27.97 -17.33 -4.75
C ALA A 179 -28.82 -16.58 -5.80
N ALA A 180 -29.88 -15.89 -5.39
CA ALA A 180 -30.63 -15.03 -6.29
C ALA A 180 -29.78 -13.90 -6.87
N SER A 181 -28.98 -13.21 -6.04
CA SER A 181 -28.08 -12.16 -6.52
C SER A 181 -26.99 -12.72 -7.45
N GLN A 182 -26.40 -13.88 -7.15
CA GLN A 182 -25.43 -14.53 -8.04
C GLN A 182 -26.04 -14.86 -9.41
N VAL A 183 -27.24 -15.45 -9.42
CA VAL A 183 -27.95 -15.75 -10.68
C VAL A 183 -28.30 -14.46 -11.43
N LYS A 184 -28.70 -13.39 -10.74
CA LYS A 184 -28.96 -12.09 -11.38
C LYS A 184 -27.69 -11.48 -11.97
N SER A 185 -26.58 -11.54 -11.26
CA SER A 185 -25.31 -10.95 -11.71
C SER A 185 -24.72 -11.71 -12.91
N ALA A 186 -24.63 -13.04 -12.80
CA ALA A 186 -24.06 -13.88 -13.86
C ALA A 186 -25.03 -14.09 -15.04
N LEU A 187 -26.30 -14.42 -14.74
CA LEU A 187 -27.28 -14.89 -15.72
C LEU A 187 -28.48 -13.93 -15.85
N GLY A 188 -28.42 -12.70 -15.36
CA GLY A 188 -29.56 -11.78 -15.38
C GLY A 188 -29.97 -11.31 -16.77
N PHE A 189 -29.08 -11.40 -17.76
CA PHE A 189 -29.30 -10.89 -19.12
C PHE A 189 -29.77 -9.42 -19.17
N GLY A 190 -29.23 -8.56 -18.30
CA GLY A 190 -29.65 -7.16 -18.18
C GLY A 190 -30.89 -6.96 -17.30
N LEU A 191 -31.18 -7.89 -16.38
CA LEU A 191 -32.22 -7.73 -15.37
C LEU A 191 -32.00 -6.46 -14.55
N LEU A 192 -33.09 -5.78 -14.21
CA LEU A 192 -33.04 -4.58 -13.37
C LEU A 192 -32.72 -4.95 -11.92
N ASP A 193 -31.95 -4.09 -11.23
CA ASP A 193 -31.51 -4.34 -9.86
C ASP A 193 -32.67 -4.48 -8.87
N ASP A 194 -33.76 -3.74 -9.11
CA ASP A 194 -34.97 -3.73 -8.28
C ASP A 194 -35.89 -4.96 -8.45
N ILE A 195 -35.55 -5.88 -9.35
CA ILE A 195 -36.27 -7.15 -9.53
C ILE A 195 -35.81 -8.17 -8.51
N ASP A 196 -36.75 -8.64 -7.69
CA ASP A 196 -36.62 -9.85 -6.88
C ASP A 196 -37.21 -11.04 -7.65
N ILE A 197 -36.39 -12.04 -7.98
CA ILE A 197 -36.79 -13.19 -8.79
C ILE A 197 -37.84 -14.09 -8.11
N PHE A 198 -37.99 -14.03 -6.77
CA PHE A 198 -38.95 -14.84 -6.02
C PHE A 198 -40.30 -14.16 -5.84
N SER A 199 -40.36 -12.82 -5.91
CA SER A 199 -41.59 -12.06 -5.62
C SER A 199 -42.09 -11.18 -6.78
N THR A 200 -41.21 -10.79 -7.71
CA THR A 200 -41.60 -10.02 -8.89
C THR A 200 -42.38 -10.92 -9.85
N ALA A 201 -43.55 -10.45 -10.30
CA ALA A 201 -44.34 -11.22 -11.25
C ALA A 201 -43.64 -11.27 -12.62
N PRO A 202 -43.42 -12.46 -13.21
CA PRO A 202 -42.95 -12.60 -14.60
C PRO A 202 -44.09 -12.56 -15.62
N LEU A 203 -45.32 -12.29 -15.17
CA LEU A 203 -46.54 -12.22 -15.97
C LEU A 203 -47.27 -10.91 -15.70
N VAL A 204 -47.97 -10.41 -16.73
CA VAL A 204 -48.91 -9.31 -16.53
C VAL A 204 -50.13 -9.83 -15.79
N THR A 205 -50.36 -9.32 -14.59
CA THR A 205 -51.54 -9.58 -13.76
C THR A 205 -52.33 -8.29 -13.56
N ASN A 206 -53.50 -8.37 -12.92
CA ASN A 206 -54.29 -7.17 -12.58
C ASN A 206 -53.60 -6.24 -11.55
N SER A 207 -52.49 -6.68 -10.93
CA SER A 207 -51.71 -5.87 -9.98
C SER A 207 -50.77 -4.87 -10.67
N GLN A 208 -50.38 -5.12 -11.94
CA GLN A 208 -49.50 -4.23 -12.69
C GLN A 208 -50.30 -3.05 -13.28
N THR A 209 -50.32 -1.94 -12.55
CA THR A 209 -51.11 -0.75 -12.89
C THR A 209 -50.28 0.44 -13.38
N THR A 210 -48.95 0.33 -13.34
CA THR A 210 -48.01 1.40 -13.70
C THR A 210 -47.09 0.97 -14.83
N SER A 211 -46.54 1.95 -15.57
CA SER A 211 -45.54 1.66 -16.61
C SER A 211 -44.30 0.99 -16.02
N ASN A 212 -43.85 1.40 -14.82
CA ASN A 212 -42.70 0.80 -14.15
C ASN A 212 -42.91 -0.69 -13.84
N ALA A 213 -44.09 -1.04 -13.31
CA ALA A 213 -44.43 -2.42 -13.00
C ALA A 213 -44.52 -3.29 -14.26
N LEU A 214 -44.98 -2.72 -15.39
CA LEU A 214 -44.96 -3.41 -16.69
C LEU A 214 -43.53 -3.55 -17.23
N THR A 215 -42.65 -2.56 -17.03
CA THR A 215 -41.23 -2.66 -17.40
C THR A 215 -40.54 -3.77 -16.59
N GLN A 216 -40.80 -3.89 -15.30
CA GLN A 216 -40.27 -4.98 -14.46
C GLN A 216 -40.73 -6.35 -14.95
N VAL A 217 -42.03 -6.51 -15.28
CA VAL A 217 -42.55 -7.75 -15.89
C VAL A 217 -41.84 -8.04 -17.22
N ALA A 218 -41.73 -7.05 -18.10
CA ALA A 218 -41.07 -7.20 -19.39
C ALA A 218 -39.61 -7.61 -19.23
N ALA A 219 -38.88 -6.96 -18.32
CA ALA A 219 -37.48 -7.27 -18.07
C ALA A 219 -37.28 -8.67 -17.49
N TYR A 220 -38.08 -9.04 -16.48
CA TYR A 220 -37.97 -10.36 -15.90
C TYR A 220 -38.34 -11.46 -16.91
N ARG A 221 -39.41 -11.25 -17.70
CA ARG A 221 -39.79 -12.22 -18.73
C ARG A 221 -38.78 -12.32 -19.86
N THR A 222 -38.17 -11.20 -20.29
CA THR A 222 -37.07 -11.20 -21.26
C THR A 222 -35.94 -12.09 -20.77
N ALA A 223 -35.51 -11.90 -19.51
CA ALA A 223 -34.44 -12.70 -18.91
C ALA A 223 -34.80 -14.19 -18.84
N ILE A 224 -36.03 -14.54 -18.43
CA ILE A 224 -36.51 -15.92 -18.38
C ILE A 224 -36.42 -16.61 -19.76
N GLU A 225 -36.82 -15.92 -20.82
CA GLU A 225 -36.76 -16.47 -22.17
C GLU A 225 -35.33 -16.51 -22.72
N ALA A 226 -34.48 -15.52 -22.37
CA ALA A 226 -33.07 -15.52 -22.69
C ALA A 226 -32.36 -16.73 -22.07
N LEU A 227 -32.51 -16.95 -20.76
CA LEU A 227 -31.94 -18.11 -20.06
C LEU A 227 -32.43 -19.42 -20.68
N SER A 228 -33.72 -19.49 -20.97
CA SER A 228 -34.32 -20.64 -21.64
C SER A 228 -33.74 -20.93 -23.02
N ALA A 229 -33.49 -19.90 -23.81
CA ALA A 229 -32.90 -20.02 -25.14
C ALA A 229 -31.43 -20.44 -25.06
N VAL A 230 -30.68 -19.93 -24.08
CA VAL A 230 -29.30 -20.35 -23.80
C VAL A 230 -29.26 -21.82 -23.40
N ILE A 231 -30.12 -22.27 -22.49
CA ILE A 231 -30.23 -23.69 -22.09
C ILE A 231 -30.48 -24.59 -23.31
N LEU A 232 -31.39 -24.19 -24.20
CA LEU A 232 -31.65 -24.95 -25.42
C LEU A 232 -30.45 -24.95 -26.38
N ASN A 233 -29.69 -23.85 -26.44
CA ASN A 233 -28.47 -23.76 -27.23
C ASN A 233 -27.37 -24.70 -26.68
N ILE A 234 -27.22 -24.81 -25.36
CA ILE A 234 -26.32 -25.79 -24.72
C ILE A 234 -26.68 -27.21 -25.15
N GLN A 235 -27.96 -27.57 -25.09
CA GLN A 235 -28.43 -28.88 -25.55
C GLN A 235 -28.14 -29.10 -27.06
N ALA A 236 -28.41 -28.10 -27.89
CA ALA A 236 -28.16 -28.18 -29.33
C ALA A 236 -26.66 -28.31 -29.67
N ASN A 237 -25.81 -27.59 -28.94
CA ASN A 237 -24.35 -27.67 -29.04
C ASN A 237 -23.85 -29.08 -28.67
N ALA A 238 -24.31 -29.62 -27.53
CA ALA A 238 -23.99 -30.99 -27.12
C ALA A 238 -24.36 -32.03 -28.18
N LEU A 239 -25.57 -31.92 -28.74
CA LEU A 239 -26.04 -32.82 -29.78
C LEU A 239 -25.26 -32.66 -31.09
N ALA A 240 -24.84 -31.45 -31.44
CA ALA A 240 -24.03 -31.18 -32.64
C ALA A 240 -22.61 -31.75 -32.51
N ASN A 241 -22.03 -31.76 -31.31
CA ASN A 241 -20.73 -32.36 -31.02
C ASN A 241 -20.84 -33.89 -30.90
N ASN A 242 -21.87 -34.39 -30.25
CA ASN A 242 -22.16 -35.80 -30.08
C ASN A 242 -23.65 -36.11 -30.37
N ASN A 243 -23.93 -36.67 -31.54
CA ASN A 243 -25.29 -37.03 -31.97
C ASN A 243 -26.02 -38.04 -31.03
N SER A 244 -25.32 -38.68 -30.10
CA SER A 244 -25.89 -39.58 -29.08
C SER A 244 -26.01 -38.93 -27.71
N SER A 245 -25.76 -37.62 -27.60
CA SER A 245 -25.90 -36.90 -26.33
C SER A 245 -27.31 -37.04 -25.78
N VAL A 246 -27.40 -37.25 -24.47
CA VAL A 246 -28.66 -37.41 -23.73
C VAL A 246 -28.96 -36.19 -22.85
N LEU A 247 -28.17 -35.12 -22.97
CA LEU A 247 -28.33 -33.91 -22.18
C LEU A 247 -29.73 -33.31 -22.40
N THR A 248 -30.53 -33.22 -21.35
CA THR A 248 -31.83 -32.55 -21.38
C THR A 248 -31.71 -31.08 -20.98
N SER A 249 -32.73 -30.27 -21.26
CA SER A 249 -32.78 -28.88 -20.80
C SER A 249 -32.76 -28.76 -19.27
N ASP A 250 -33.43 -29.70 -18.58
CA ASP A 250 -33.46 -29.73 -17.12
C ASP A 250 -32.07 -30.10 -16.55
N ASP A 251 -31.38 -31.07 -17.17
CA ASP A 251 -29.99 -31.41 -16.82
C ASP A 251 -29.04 -30.23 -17.04
N ALA A 252 -29.17 -29.53 -18.17
CA ALA A 252 -28.37 -28.35 -18.48
C ALA A 252 -28.64 -27.20 -17.48
N MET A 253 -29.90 -26.99 -17.08
CA MET A 253 -30.24 -25.98 -16.08
C MET A 253 -29.62 -26.28 -14.71
N SER A 254 -29.73 -27.52 -14.23
CA SER A 254 -29.08 -27.92 -12.98
C SER A 254 -27.55 -27.94 -13.09
N ALA A 255 -26.98 -28.22 -14.26
CA ALA A 255 -25.55 -28.13 -14.51
C ALA A 255 -25.03 -26.69 -14.46
N ILE A 256 -25.78 -25.71 -14.97
CA ILE A 256 -25.45 -24.29 -14.85
C ILE A 256 -25.43 -23.86 -13.38
N ALA A 257 -26.42 -24.30 -12.60
CA ALA A 257 -26.47 -23.99 -11.16
C ALA A 257 -25.26 -24.59 -10.40
N LEU A 258 -24.81 -25.78 -10.83
CA LEU A 258 -23.64 -26.45 -10.26
C LEU A 258 -22.32 -25.78 -10.67
N ASP A 259 -22.22 -25.30 -11.91
CA ASP A 259 -21.08 -24.52 -12.44
C ASP A 259 -20.96 -23.24 -11.62
N LEU A 260 -22.02 -22.43 -11.57
CA LEU A 260 -22.07 -21.17 -10.81
C LEU A 260 -21.85 -21.32 -9.30
N SER A 261 -21.86 -22.53 -8.76
CA SER A 261 -21.74 -22.77 -7.32
C SER A 261 -20.39 -22.38 -6.73
N ASP A 262 -19.35 -22.25 -7.54
CA ASP A 262 -18.04 -21.72 -7.15
C ASP A 262 -17.81 -20.25 -7.55
N GLY A 263 -18.86 -19.58 -8.04
CA GLY A 263 -18.82 -18.18 -8.48
C GLY A 263 -18.49 -18.00 -9.96
N GLU A 264 -18.23 -19.08 -10.71
CA GLU A 264 -17.87 -19.01 -12.11
C GLU A 264 -18.71 -19.93 -13.02
N ILE A 265 -18.74 -19.59 -14.30
CA ILE A 265 -19.25 -20.44 -15.37
C ILE A 265 -18.05 -20.82 -16.22
N ASN A 266 -17.46 -21.98 -15.98
CA ASN A 266 -16.27 -22.45 -16.69
C ASN A 266 -16.35 -23.93 -17.09
N GLY A 267 -17.47 -24.58 -16.79
CA GLY A 267 -17.75 -26.00 -17.03
C GLY A 267 -17.27 -26.93 -15.93
N GLN A 268 -16.89 -26.39 -14.78
CA GLN A 268 -16.31 -27.09 -13.65
C GLN A 268 -17.00 -26.63 -12.36
N ASN A 269 -16.88 -27.45 -11.32
CA ASN A 269 -17.18 -27.05 -9.95
C ASN A 269 -15.88 -27.22 -9.16
N GLY A 270 -15.24 -26.10 -8.82
CA GLY A 270 -13.84 -26.06 -8.46
C GLY A 270 -12.99 -26.67 -9.59
N ASP A 271 -12.17 -27.67 -9.25
CA ASP A 271 -11.31 -28.36 -10.23
C ASP A 271 -12.00 -29.55 -10.94
N GLN A 272 -13.30 -29.79 -10.68
CA GLN A 272 -14.02 -30.96 -11.19
C GLN A 272 -14.91 -30.62 -12.38
N ALA A 273 -14.57 -31.16 -13.56
CA ALA A 273 -15.41 -31.03 -14.74
C ALA A 273 -16.84 -31.57 -14.51
N ILE A 274 -17.84 -30.79 -14.93
CA ILE A 274 -19.24 -31.15 -14.77
C ILE A 274 -19.63 -32.15 -15.85
N ALA A 275 -20.04 -33.36 -15.43
CA ALA A 275 -20.33 -34.47 -16.35
C ALA A 275 -21.41 -34.14 -17.40
N ALA A 276 -22.39 -33.30 -17.05
CA ALA A 276 -23.44 -32.85 -17.97
C ALA A 276 -22.90 -32.04 -19.16
N PHE A 277 -21.76 -31.36 -18.99
CA PHE A 277 -21.12 -30.58 -20.06
C PHE A 277 -20.08 -31.37 -20.86
N SER A 278 -19.93 -32.68 -20.62
CA SER A 278 -18.93 -33.51 -21.32
C SER A 278 -19.07 -33.53 -22.85
N ASP A 279 -20.29 -33.37 -23.37
CA ASP A 279 -20.56 -33.25 -24.80
C ASP A 279 -20.63 -31.79 -25.28
N VAL A 280 -20.65 -30.79 -24.39
CA VAL A 280 -20.74 -29.37 -24.76
C VAL A 280 -19.37 -28.85 -25.15
N VAL A 281 -19.27 -28.25 -26.33
CA VAL A 281 -18.06 -27.59 -26.79
C VAL A 281 -18.06 -26.17 -26.24
N ASP A 282 -17.15 -25.90 -25.30
CA ASP A 282 -16.89 -24.58 -24.72
C ASP A 282 -18.16 -23.92 -24.15
N ILE A 283 -18.52 -24.33 -22.93
CA ILE A 283 -19.73 -23.84 -22.24
C ILE A 283 -19.75 -22.32 -22.08
N VAL A 284 -18.58 -21.69 -21.89
CA VAL A 284 -18.42 -20.24 -21.75
C VAL A 284 -18.93 -19.55 -23.00
N SER A 285 -18.42 -19.95 -24.18
CA SER A 285 -18.85 -19.38 -25.46
C SER A 285 -20.33 -19.59 -25.74
N VAL A 286 -20.92 -20.70 -25.28
CA VAL A 286 -22.34 -20.99 -25.48
C VAL A 286 -23.23 -20.12 -24.59
N ILE A 287 -22.82 -19.84 -23.36
CA ILE A 287 -23.58 -19.03 -22.40
C ILE A 287 -23.45 -17.53 -22.69
N MET A 288 -22.27 -17.07 -23.11
CA MET A 288 -22.01 -15.66 -23.45
C MET A 288 -22.59 -15.24 -24.81
N VAL A 289 -23.38 -16.09 -25.47
CA VAL A 289 -24.06 -15.72 -26.71
C VAL A 289 -24.98 -14.52 -26.48
N ASP A 290 -24.98 -13.56 -27.41
CA ASP A 290 -25.85 -12.40 -27.35
C ASP A 290 -27.33 -12.83 -27.43
N PRO A 291 -28.12 -12.68 -26.35
CA PRO A 291 -29.51 -13.13 -26.31
C PRO A 291 -30.41 -12.37 -27.29
N SER A 292 -30.02 -11.18 -27.75
CA SER A 292 -30.78 -10.43 -28.77
C SER A 292 -30.80 -11.14 -30.13
N THR A 293 -29.86 -12.05 -30.35
CA THR A 293 -29.78 -12.89 -31.57
C THR A 293 -30.58 -14.19 -31.45
N LEU A 294 -31.04 -14.51 -30.24
CA LEU A 294 -31.76 -15.75 -29.95
C LEU A 294 -33.26 -15.61 -30.18
N LYS A 295 -33.89 -16.77 -30.36
CA LYS A 295 -35.34 -16.90 -30.46
C LYS A 295 -35.89 -17.54 -29.21
N ILE A 296 -37.11 -17.17 -28.86
CA ILE A 296 -37.87 -17.82 -27.80
C ILE A 296 -38.05 -19.29 -28.20
N PRO A 297 -37.66 -20.25 -27.34
CA PRO A 297 -37.72 -21.66 -27.65
C PRO A 297 -39.05 -22.10 -28.26
N SER A 298 -38.99 -22.95 -29.29
CA SER A 298 -40.16 -23.45 -30.01
C SER A 298 -40.96 -22.40 -30.81
N THR A 299 -40.41 -21.19 -31.03
CA THR A 299 -41.04 -20.14 -31.84
C THR A 299 -40.06 -19.51 -32.84
N ASP A 300 -40.58 -18.68 -33.75
CA ASP A 300 -39.77 -17.80 -34.61
C ASP A 300 -39.64 -16.38 -34.05
N ILE A 301 -40.10 -16.13 -32.82
CA ILE A 301 -40.13 -14.82 -32.17
C ILE A 301 -38.77 -14.55 -31.52
N ALA A 302 -38.20 -13.37 -31.75
CA ALA A 302 -36.95 -12.98 -31.11
C ALA A 302 -37.16 -12.73 -29.61
N VAL A 303 -36.12 -12.97 -28.79
CA VAL A 303 -36.19 -12.66 -27.35
C VAL A 303 -36.48 -11.17 -27.10
N THR A 304 -36.04 -10.28 -28.01
CA THR A 304 -36.30 -8.84 -27.98
C THR A 304 -37.75 -8.43 -28.26
N ASP A 305 -38.62 -9.36 -28.66
CA ASP A 305 -40.02 -9.08 -29.00
C ASP A 305 -41.00 -9.52 -27.89
N ILE A 306 -40.53 -9.66 -26.64
CA ILE A 306 -41.31 -10.24 -25.54
C ILE A 306 -42.56 -9.41 -25.20
N GLU A 307 -42.52 -8.10 -25.42
CA GLU A 307 -43.62 -7.18 -25.11
C GLU A 307 -44.88 -7.53 -25.92
N ASN A 308 -44.70 -7.99 -27.17
CA ASN A 308 -45.79 -8.46 -28.02
C ASN A 308 -46.42 -9.74 -27.46
N ILE A 309 -45.59 -10.64 -26.92
CA ILE A 309 -46.05 -11.88 -26.28
C ILE A 309 -46.84 -11.56 -25.02
N LEU A 310 -46.28 -10.75 -24.12
CA LEU A 310 -46.93 -10.35 -22.87
C LEU A 310 -48.29 -9.70 -23.13
N ALA A 311 -48.39 -8.84 -24.15
CA ALA A 311 -49.65 -8.23 -24.55
C ALA A 311 -50.68 -9.22 -25.12
N SER A 312 -50.24 -10.35 -25.69
CA SER A 312 -51.12 -11.40 -26.21
C SER A 312 -51.58 -12.38 -25.11
N GLU A 313 -50.73 -12.65 -24.12
CA GLU A 313 -50.96 -13.61 -23.03
C GLU A 313 -52.13 -13.21 -22.13
N ILE A 314 -52.35 -11.91 -21.91
CA ILE A 314 -53.39 -11.42 -20.97
C ILE A 314 -54.80 -11.94 -21.30
N THR A 315 -55.08 -12.24 -22.56
CA THR A 315 -56.40 -12.75 -22.97
C THR A 315 -56.62 -14.19 -22.46
N ILE A 316 -55.56 -14.99 -22.48
CA ILE A 316 -55.60 -16.41 -22.09
C ILE A 316 -55.48 -16.54 -20.57
N THR A 317 -54.63 -15.71 -19.93
CA THR A 317 -54.49 -15.69 -18.46
C THR A 317 -55.64 -14.97 -17.76
N GLY A 318 -56.60 -14.40 -18.50
CA GLY A 318 -57.80 -13.76 -17.97
C GLY A 318 -57.56 -12.40 -17.30
N THR A 319 -56.46 -11.73 -17.64
CA THR A 319 -56.05 -10.43 -17.08
C THR A 319 -56.66 -9.26 -17.86
N SER A 320 -57.07 -8.20 -17.14
CA SER A 320 -57.66 -6.97 -17.72
C SER A 320 -56.76 -5.74 -17.60
N ALA A 321 -55.48 -5.93 -17.29
CA ALA A 321 -54.49 -4.87 -17.15
C ALA A 321 -54.31 -4.08 -18.45
N ASN A 322 -53.99 -2.79 -18.33
CA ASN A 322 -53.71 -1.95 -19.48
C ASN A 322 -52.29 -2.19 -20.00
N VAL A 323 -52.16 -2.84 -21.14
CA VAL A 323 -50.89 -3.17 -21.79
C VAL A 323 -50.53 -2.23 -22.95
N SER A 324 -51.17 -1.07 -23.07
CA SER A 324 -50.95 -0.16 -24.21
C SER A 324 -49.47 0.23 -24.36
N ALA A 325 -48.77 0.43 -23.24
CA ALA A 325 -47.35 0.78 -23.21
C ALA A 325 -46.41 -0.33 -23.73
N LEU A 326 -46.83 -1.60 -23.66
CA LEU A 326 -46.13 -2.73 -24.28
C LEU A 326 -46.40 -2.76 -25.80
N GLN A 327 -47.62 -2.42 -26.21
CA GLN A 327 -48.06 -2.49 -27.61
C GLN A 327 -47.60 -1.32 -28.47
N ASP A 328 -47.41 -0.14 -27.88
CA ASP A 328 -46.97 1.08 -28.58
C ASP A 328 -45.44 1.26 -28.59
N GLY A 329 -44.70 0.34 -27.95
CA GLY A 329 -43.24 0.34 -27.87
C GLY A 329 -42.67 1.36 -26.87
N SER A 330 -43.49 1.98 -26.03
CA SER A 330 -43.01 2.86 -24.94
C SER A 330 -42.18 2.09 -23.90
N ILE A 331 -42.46 0.80 -23.75
CA ILE A 331 -41.63 -0.15 -23.01
C ILE A 331 -40.91 -1.00 -24.04
N ASN A 332 -39.59 -1.07 -23.92
CA ASN A 332 -38.73 -1.92 -24.72
C ASN A 332 -37.55 -2.34 -23.85
N VAL A 333 -37.36 -3.65 -23.68
CA VAL A 333 -36.23 -4.21 -22.93
C VAL A 333 -35.27 -4.88 -23.89
N THR A 334 -33.99 -4.49 -23.80
CA THR A 334 -32.92 -5.13 -24.58
C THR A 334 -32.12 -6.03 -23.65
N PRO A 335 -32.07 -7.34 -23.89
CA PRO A 335 -31.28 -8.24 -23.07
C PRO A 335 -29.79 -8.05 -23.35
N VAL A 336 -28.97 -8.34 -22.34
CA VAL A 336 -27.50 -8.31 -22.41
C VAL A 336 -26.96 -9.73 -22.29
N ALA A 337 -25.79 -10.03 -22.86
CA ALA A 337 -25.16 -11.34 -22.67
C ALA A 337 -24.91 -11.65 -21.18
N ALA A 338 -24.91 -12.95 -20.85
CA ALA A 338 -24.51 -13.41 -19.52
C ALA A 338 -23.04 -13.07 -19.23
N ARG A 339 -22.72 -12.96 -17.95
CA ARG A 339 -21.36 -12.88 -17.41
C ARG A 339 -20.95 -14.26 -16.91
N VAL A 340 -19.65 -14.53 -16.96
CA VAL A 340 -19.10 -15.82 -16.51
C VAL A 340 -18.66 -15.80 -15.06
N ASN A 341 -18.48 -14.62 -14.46
CA ASN A 341 -18.15 -14.48 -13.05
C ASN A 341 -19.27 -13.68 -12.39
N SER A 342 -19.72 -14.12 -11.21
CA SER A 342 -20.66 -13.35 -10.41
C SER A 342 -19.97 -12.20 -9.70
N ASP A 343 -20.71 -11.10 -9.55
CA ASP A 343 -20.37 -9.82 -8.93
C ASP A 343 -21.69 -9.30 -8.33
N ILE A 344 -22.01 -9.71 -7.09
CA ILE A 344 -23.38 -9.60 -6.56
C ILE A 344 -23.74 -8.20 -6.06
N ASP A 345 -22.77 -7.35 -5.76
CA ASP A 345 -22.98 -5.98 -5.32
C ASP A 345 -22.68 -4.94 -6.41
N GLY A 346 -22.02 -5.35 -7.49
CA GLY A 346 -21.90 -4.60 -8.73
C GLY A 346 -20.80 -3.53 -8.71
N ASP A 347 -19.77 -3.69 -7.91
CA ASP A 347 -18.62 -2.77 -7.85
C ASP A 347 -17.60 -2.98 -8.98
N GLY A 348 -17.71 -4.12 -9.69
CA GLY A 348 -16.87 -4.48 -10.82
C GLY A 348 -15.77 -5.50 -10.50
N VAL A 349 -15.63 -5.91 -9.24
CA VAL A 349 -14.79 -7.03 -8.80
C VAL A 349 -15.67 -8.28 -8.74
N ALA A 350 -15.15 -9.41 -9.24
CA ALA A 350 -15.91 -10.66 -9.15
C ALA A 350 -15.85 -11.20 -7.73
N ASP A 351 -16.94 -11.79 -7.23
CA ASP A 351 -17.08 -12.26 -5.84
C ASP A 351 -15.91 -13.13 -5.35
N ARG A 352 -15.26 -13.87 -6.27
CA ARG A 352 -14.14 -14.76 -5.95
C ARG A 352 -12.80 -14.04 -5.70
N TYR A 353 -12.72 -12.77 -6.07
CA TYR A 353 -11.55 -11.89 -5.93
C TYR A 353 -11.85 -10.70 -5.02
N ASP A 354 -13.04 -10.69 -4.43
CA ASP A 354 -13.56 -9.62 -3.59
C ASP A 354 -13.59 -10.12 -2.14
N ALA A 355 -12.91 -9.40 -1.24
CA ALA A 355 -12.89 -9.71 0.19
C ALA A 355 -14.25 -9.41 0.87
N PHE A 356 -15.03 -8.47 0.31
CA PHE A 356 -16.36 -8.08 0.78
C PHE A 356 -17.42 -8.13 -0.33
N PRO A 357 -17.75 -9.32 -0.88
CA PRO A 357 -18.67 -9.48 -2.04
C PRO A 357 -20.09 -8.93 -1.88
N LYS A 358 -20.46 -8.35 -0.74
CA LYS A 358 -21.79 -7.79 -0.46
C LYS A 358 -21.74 -6.29 -0.21
N ASN A 359 -20.57 -5.69 -0.25
CA ASN A 359 -20.34 -4.30 0.06
C ASN A 359 -19.66 -3.61 -1.14
N PRO A 360 -20.40 -2.90 -2.00
CA PRO A 360 -19.86 -2.36 -3.25
C PRO A 360 -18.93 -1.15 -3.06
N GLY A 361 -18.51 -0.89 -1.83
CA GLY A 361 -17.55 0.15 -1.48
C GLY A 361 -16.28 -0.41 -0.84
N GLU A 362 -16.10 -1.73 -0.76
CA GLU A 362 -14.92 -2.40 -0.22
C GLU A 362 -14.66 -3.68 -1.02
N ASP A 363 -13.46 -3.86 -1.55
CA ASP A 363 -13.07 -5.04 -2.31
C ASP A 363 -11.77 -5.71 -1.79
N LEU A 364 -10.96 -4.96 -1.05
CA LEU A 364 -9.67 -5.38 -0.51
C LEU A 364 -9.66 -5.36 1.03
N ASP A 365 -8.96 -6.32 1.62
CA ASP A 365 -8.67 -6.49 3.05
C ASP A 365 -7.20 -6.93 3.16
N THR A 366 -6.27 -5.96 3.16
CA THR A 366 -4.84 -6.23 3.05
C THR A 366 -4.31 -7.04 4.24
N ASP A 367 -4.68 -6.67 5.46
CA ASP A 367 -4.23 -7.31 6.70
C ASP A 367 -5.11 -8.50 7.16
N ASN A 368 -6.27 -8.69 6.52
CA ASN A 368 -7.27 -9.72 6.83
C ASN A 368 -7.88 -9.60 8.24
N ASP A 369 -8.03 -8.38 8.77
CA ASP A 369 -8.69 -8.15 10.05
C ASP A 369 -10.23 -8.11 9.95
N GLY A 370 -10.75 -8.05 8.72
CA GLY A 370 -12.17 -8.00 8.40
C GLY A 370 -12.74 -6.59 8.25
N MET A 371 -11.91 -5.55 8.28
CA MET A 371 -12.19 -4.20 7.79
C MET A 371 -11.65 -4.05 6.37
N GLY A 372 -12.42 -3.41 5.49
CA GLY A 372 -11.96 -3.16 4.13
C GLY A 372 -11.09 -1.93 4.09
N ASN A 373 -10.13 -1.92 3.17
CA ASN A 373 -9.13 -0.86 3.06
C ASN A 373 -9.71 0.57 2.94
N ASN A 374 -10.90 0.76 2.34
CA ASN A 374 -11.48 2.11 2.27
C ASN A 374 -12.05 2.60 3.62
N ALA A 375 -12.26 1.69 4.57
CA ALA A 375 -12.76 1.96 5.91
C ALA A 375 -11.68 1.82 7.00
N ASP A 376 -10.65 1.02 6.75
CA ASP A 376 -9.48 0.91 7.60
C ASP A 376 -8.64 2.21 7.53
N THR A 377 -7.83 2.42 8.55
CA THR A 377 -6.91 3.57 8.65
C THR A 377 -5.47 3.14 8.79
N ASP A 378 -5.21 1.83 8.78
CA ASP A 378 -3.94 1.13 8.95
C ASP A 378 -4.07 -0.20 8.18
N ASP A 379 -4.11 -0.08 6.84
CA ASP A 379 -4.50 -1.13 5.89
C ASP A 379 -3.66 -2.41 6.00
N ASP A 380 -2.40 -2.32 6.43
CA ASP A 380 -1.50 -3.46 6.61
C ASP A 380 -1.18 -3.79 8.09
N ASN A 381 -1.68 -2.98 9.02
CA ASN A 381 -1.65 -3.18 10.47
C ASN A 381 -0.23 -3.29 11.04
N ASP A 382 0.69 -2.50 10.48
CA ASP A 382 2.05 -2.38 10.98
C ASP A 382 2.18 -1.35 12.12
N GLY A 383 1.12 -0.57 12.34
CA GLY A 383 0.98 0.41 13.42
C GLY A 383 1.23 1.85 13.01
N VAL A 384 1.50 2.13 11.73
CA VAL A 384 1.50 3.46 11.13
C VAL A 384 0.18 3.67 10.37
N LEU A 385 -0.45 4.83 10.55
CA LEU A 385 -1.72 5.10 9.85
C LEU A 385 -1.43 5.37 8.37
N ASP A 386 -2.32 4.97 7.45
CA ASP A 386 -2.14 5.14 5.98
C ASP A 386 -1.81 6.58 5.55
N ILE A 387 -2.25 7.57 6.33
CA ILE A 387 -2.01 8.99 6.07
C ILE A 387 -0.59 9.46 6.42
N GLU A 388 0.10 8.68 7.25
CA GLU A 388 1.47 8.90 7.73
C GLU A 388 2.43 7.83 7.18
N ASP A 389 1.92 6.87 6.41
CA ASP A 389 2.65 5.76 5.83
C ASP A 389 2.95 6.00 4.34
N ALA A 390 4.21 5.84 3.95
CA ALA A 390 4.62 5.90 2.54
C ALA A 390 4.21 4.64 1.74
N PHE A 391 4.06 3.49 2.40
CA PHE A 391 3.65 2.21 1.84
C PHE A 391 2.50 1.57 2.64
N PRO A 392 1.27 2.15 2.62
CA PRO A 392 0.14 1.70 3.45
C PRO A 392 -0.33 0.23 3.26
N LEU A 393 0.26 -0.51 2.33
CA LEU A 393 -0.12 -1.90 2.02
C LEU A 393 1.03 -2.89 2.22
N ASP A 394 2.20 -2.43 2.67
CA ASP A 394 3.38 -3.25 2.92
C ASP A 394 3.84 -3.11 4.38
N PRO A 395 3.50 -4.08 5.24
CA PRO A 395 3.73 -3.95 6.69
C PRO A 395 5.21 -4.05 7.11
N LEU A 396 6.12 -4.04 6.14
CA LEU A 396 7.56 -4.04 6.33
C LEU A 396 8.20 -2.71 5.94
N GLU A 397 7.47 -1.75 5.37
CA GLU A 397 7.99 -0.47 4.90
C GLU A 397 7.04 0.66 5.32
N THR A 398 7.56 1.69 6.00
CA THR A 398 6.72 2.82 6.46
C THR A 398 7.24 4.18 6.01
N LEU A 399 8.52 4.23 5.62
CA LEU A 399 9.26 5.45 5.29
C LEU A 399 9.87 5.32 3.90
N ASP A 400 9.84 6.44 3.18
CA ASP A 400 10.47 6.66 1.88
C ASP A 400 11.09 8.07 1.96
N THR A 401 12.33 8.14 2.47
CA THR A 401 12.96 9.42 2.83
C THR A 401 13.24 10.29 1.60
N ASP A 402 13.68 9.69 0.49
CA ASP A 402 14.00 10.40 -0.76
C ASP A 402 12.82 10.46 -1.76
N ILE A 403 11.75 9.70 -1.51
CA ILE A 403 10.52 9.65 -2.30
C ILE A 403 10.77 9.05 -3.70
N ASP A 404 11.65 8.05 -3.81
CA ASP A 404 11.87 7.33 -5.07
C ASP A 404 10.91 6.14 -5.28
N GLY A 405 10.17 5.77 -4.22
CA GLY A 405 9.21 4.66 -4.21
C GLY A 405 9.79 3.32 -3.74
N ILE A 406 11.01 3.30 -3.20
CA ILE A 406 11.61 2.17 -2.46
C ILE A 406 11.61 2.55 -0.98
N GLY A 407 11.10 1.66 -0.12
CA GLY A 407 11.07 1.94 1.31
C GLY A 407 12.43 1.80 1.95
N ASN A 408 12.68 2.58 3.00
CA ASN A 408 13.99 2.66 3.65
C ASN A 408 14.54 1.30 4.15
N ASN A 409 13.71 0.30 4.44
CA ASN A 409 14.25 -1.02 4.83
C ASN A 409 14.79 -1.82 3.63
N ALA A 410 14.41 -1.44 2.41
CA ALA A 410 14.83 -2.07 1.15
C ALA A 410 15.75 -1.19 0.30
N ASP A 411 15.73 0.13 0.49
CA ASP A 411 16.62 1.07 -0.17
C ASP A 411 18.05 0.93 0.38
N PRO A 412 19.08 0.86 -0.48
CA PRO A 412 20.47 0.95 -0.04
C PRO A 412 21.04 2.37 0.08
N ASP A 413 20.28 3.40 -0.29
CA ASP A 413 20.65 4.83 -0.31
C ASP A 413 19.40 5.68 0.02
N ASP A 414 19.03 5.69 1.31
CA ASP A 414 17.76 6.19 1.87
C ASP A 414 17.48 7.68 1.56
N ASP A 415 18.50 8.51 1.32
CA ASP A 415 18.36 9.93 1.01
C ASP A 415 18.86 10.34 -0.40
N ASN A 416 19.41 9.37 -1.14
CA ASN A 416 19.79 9.45 -2.56
C ASN A 416 20.83 10.53 -2.84
N ASP A 417 21.77 10.68 -1.92
CA ASP A 417 22.90 11.58 -2.06
C ASP A 417 24.12 10.93 -2.75
N SER A 418 23.97 9.66 -3.13
CA SER A 418 24.96 8.78 -3.77
C SER A 418 25.99 8.13 -2.84
N VAL A 419 25.83 8.24 -1.53
CA VAL A 419 26.53 7.44 -0.52
C VAL A 419 25.58 6.38 0.00
N LEU A 420 26.03 5.12 0.05
CA LEU A 420 25.16 4.04 0.54
C LEU A 420 25.01 4.15 2.06
N ASP A 421 23.86 3.80 2.64
CA ASP A 421 23.60 3.93 4.09
C ASP A 421 24.66 3.26 4.97
N ALA A 422 25.26 2.18 4.47
CA ALA A 422 26.30 1.43 5.18
C ALA A 422 27.65 2.18 5.27
N GLU A 423 27.84 3.18 4.41
CA GLU A 423 29.02 4.04 4.29
C GLU A 423 28.69 5.49 4.69
N ASP A 424 27.43 5.79 5.04
CA ASP A 424 26.93 7.10 5.39
C ASP A 424 26.76 7.28 6.91
N ALA A 425 27.29 8.38 7.46
CA ALA A 425 27.09 8.74 8.86
C ALA A 425 25.67 9.27 9.14
N PHE A 426 25.01 9.87 8.14
CA PHE A 426 23.66 10.41 8.20
C PHE A 426 22.80 9.92 7.03
N PRO A 427 22.42 8.62 6.98
CA PRO A 427 21.70 8.02 5.85
C PRO A 427 20.33 8.64 5.48
N LEU A 428 19.84 9.62 6.23
CA LEU A 428 18.52 10.23 6.05
C LEU A 428 18.62 11.74 5.76
N ASP A 429 19.83 12.30 5.68
CA ASP A 429 20.08 13.71 5.44
C ASP A 429 21.01 13.88 4.22
N PRO A 430 20.45 14.19 3.03
CA PRO A 430 21.21 14.20 1.78
C PRO A 430 22.21 15.37 1.66
N LEU A 431 22.42 16.11 2.75
CA LEU A 431 23.37 17.19 2.88
C LEU A 431 24.56 16.83 3.79
N GLU A 432 24.56 15.68 4.46
CA GLU A 432 25.60 15.28 5.41
C GLU A 432 25.98 13.81 5.19
N THR A 433 27.25 13.52 4.96
CA THR A 433 27.72 12.12 4.71
C THR A 433 28.85 11.69 5.64
N LEU A 434 29.52 12.65 6.26
CA LEU A 434 30.67 12.42 7.14
C LEU A 434 30.43 13.04 8.52
N ASP A 435 30.91 12.33 9.53
CA ASP A 435 31.02 12.75 10.94
C ASP A 435 32.43 12.32 11.40
N THR A 436 33.42 13.20 11.20
CA THR A 436 34.84 12.87 11.36
C THR A 436 35.20 12.56 12.82
N ASP A 437 34.67 13.32 13.77
CA ASP A 437 34.93 13.15 15.20
C ASP A 437 33.91 12.25 15.93
N ILE A 438 32.79 11.91 15.26
CA ILE A 438 31.72 11.04 15.73
C ILE A 438 30.97 11.67 16.93
N ASP A 439 30.75 12.97 16.90
CA ASP A 439 29.94 13.67 17.91
C ASP A 439 28.43 13.70 17.59
N GLY A 440 28.06 13.33 16.36
CA GLY A 440 26.70 13.30 15.84
C GLY A 440 26.25 14.57 15.11
N ILE A 441 27.16 15.51 14.83
CA ILE A 441 26.98 16.64 13.93
C ILE A 441 27.77 16.35 12.64
N GLY A 442 27.13 16.49 11.48
CA GLY A 442 27.82 16.23 10.22
C GLY A 442 28.78 17.36 9.87
N ASN A 443 29.86 17.02 9.16
CA ASN A 443 30.94 17.95 8.84
C ASN A 443 30.50 19.23 8.10
N ASN A 444 29.38 19.23 7.35
CA ASN A 444 28.92 20.48 6.71
C ASN A 444 28.25 21.44 7.71
N ALA A 445 27.86 20.94 8.90
CA ALA A 445 27.24 21.69 9.98
C ALA A 445 28.14 21.88 11.21
N ASP A 446 29.14 21.01 11.40
CA ASP A 446 30.13 21.12 12.46
C ASP A 446 31.13 22.26 12.16
N PRO A 447 31.43 23.15 13.13
CA PRO A 447 32.49 24.13 12.97
C PRO A 447 33.90 23.66 13.41
N ASP A 448 34.04 22.44 13.92
CA ASP A 448 35.28 21.82 14.45
C ASP A 448 35.25 20.30 14.16
N ASP A 449 35.42 19.95 12.88
CA ASP A 449 35.17 18.63 12.28
C ASP A 449 35.95 17.47 12.94
N ASP A 450 37.10 17.74 13.56
CA ASP A 450 37.92 16.73 14.25
C ASP A 450 38.02 16.93 15.77
N ASN A 451 37.41 18.00 16.28
CA ASN A 451 37.22 18.32 17.70
C ASN A 451 38.52 18.37 18.50
N ASP A 452 39.55 18.91 17.86
CA ASP A 452 40.85 19.14 18.47
C ASP A 452 40.91 20.49 19.21
N GLY A 453 39.89 21.32 19.01
CA GLY A 453 39.66 22.60 19.67
C GLY A 453 40.03 23.83 18.83
N VAL A 454 40.41 23.65 17.57
CA VAL A 454 40.59 24.70 16.56
C VAL A 454 39.43 24.62 15.55
N LEU A 455 38.78 25.75 15.27
CA LEU A 455 37.67 25.75 14.32
C LEU A 455 38.19 25.52 12.89
N ASP A 456 37.46 24.83 12.02
CA ASP A 456 37.89 24.51 10.64
C ASP A 456 38.35 25.72 9.83
N ALA A 457 37.75 26.89 10.11
CA ALA A 457 38.08 28.14 9.44
C ALA A 457 39.47 28.70 9.83
N GLU A 458 40.02 28.24 10.94
CA GLU A 458 41.31 28.59 11.53
C GLU A 458 42.29 27.41 11.51
N ASP A 459 41.86 26.24 11.04
CA ASP A 459 42.62 25.00 10.99
C ASP A 459 43.17 24.70 9.58
N ALA A 460 44.46 24.37 9.48
CA ALA A 460 45.07 23.94 8.23
C ALA A 460 44.70 22.49 7.84
N PHE A 461 44.37 21.64 8.82
CA PHE A 461 43.96 20.25 8.68
C PHE A 461 42.66 19.95 9.46
N PRO A 462 41.50 20.49 9.03
CA PRO A 462 40.23 20.37 9.76
C PRO A 462 39.71 18.95 10.05
N LEU A 463 40.37 17.90 9.52
CA LEU A 463 39.93 16.51 9.66
C LEU A 463 40.98 15.63 10.38
N ASP A 464 42.10 16.21 10.83
CA ASP A 464 43.18 15.51 11.51
C ASP A 464 43.42 16.11 12.89
N PRO A 465 42.90 15.48 13.97
CA PRO A 465 42.94 16.06 15.31
C PRO A 465 44.34 16.08 15.95
N LEU A 466 45.38 15.79 15.16
CA LEU A 466 46.78 15.83 15.54
C LEU A 466 47.54 16.94 14.82
N GLU A 467 46.95 17.68 13.88
CA GLU A 467 47.62 18.71 13.09
C GLU A 467 46.70 19.94 12.97
N THR A 468 47.21 21.13 13.28
CA THR A 468 46.41 22.38 13.20
C THR A 468 47.07 23.48 12.35
N LEU A 469 48.38 23.34 12.13
CA LEU A 469 49.22 24.36 11.51
C LEU A 469 50.02 23.75 10.35
N ASP A 470 50.12 24.52 9.27
CA ASP A 470 50.94 24.26 8.08
C ASP A 470 51.67 25.58 7.78
N THR A 471 52.85 25.76 8.38
CA THR A 471 53.55 27.05 8.37
C THR A 471 54.05 27.43 6.98
N ASP A 472 54.56 26.48 6.20
CA ASP A 472 55.08 26.71 4.85
C ASP A 472 54.05 26.44 3.72
N ILE A 473 52.89 25.86 4.06
CA ILE A 473 51.77 25.56 3.17
C ILE A 473 52.13 24.46 2.15
N ASP A 474 52.88 23.44 2.56
CA ASP A 474 53.22 22.28 1.73
C ASP A 474 52.25 21.10 1.85
N SER A 475 51.22 21.24 2.70
CA SER A 475 50.21 20.22 3.06
C SER A 475 50.71 19.09 3.96
N ILE A 476 51.83 19.28 4.64
CA ILE A 476 52.30 18.46 5.77
C ILE A 476 52.16 19.32 7.03
N GLY A 477 51.48 18.79 8.05
CA GLY A 477 51.28 19.56 9.28
C GLY A 477 52.56 19.63 10.10
N ASN A 478 52.72 20.71 10.86
CA ASN A 478 53.94 20.98 11.62
C ASN A 478 54.33 19.87 12.62
N ASN A 479 53.39 19.04 13.11
CA ASN A 479 53.79 17.92 13.98
C ASN A 479 54.42 16.74 13.21
N ALA A 480 54.25 16.70 11.88
CA ALA A 480 54.78 15.68 10.98
C ALA A 480 55.88 16.21 10.05
N ASP A 481 55.92 17.51 9.78
CA ASP A 481 56.95 18.16 8.98
C ASP A 481 58.28 18.24 9.77
N PRO A 482 59.42 17.85 9.19
CA PRO A 482 60.73 18.06 9.81
C PRO A 482 61.38 19.43 9.50
N ASP A 483 60.77 20.28 8.68
CA ASP A 483 61.26 21.60 8.24
C ASP A 483 60.05 22.55 8.03
N ASP A 484 59.44 22.97 9.14
CA ASP A 484 58.15 23.66 9.24
C ASP A 484 58.03 24.95 8.41
N ASP A 485 59.13 25.65 8.13
CA ASP A 485 59.15 26.87 7.32
C ASP A 485 59.88 26.71 5.97
N ASN A 486 60.46 25.53 5.72
CA ASN A 486 61.05 25.08 4.47
C ASN A 486 62.15 26.01 3.94
N ASP A 487 62.92 26.57 4.86
CA ASP A 487 64.07 27.40 4.55
C ASP A 487 65.34 26.57 4.25
N GLY A 488 65.27 25.27 4.55
CA GLY A 488 66.27 24.26 4.28
C GLY A 488 67.08 23.82 5.49
N VAL A 489 66.73 24.29 6.70
CA VAL A 489 67.26 23.82 7.98
C VAL A 489 66.16 23.06 8.73
N LEU A 490 66.46 21.84 9.19
CA LEU A 490 65.46 21.05 9.90
C LEU A 490 65.13 21.69 11.26
N ASP A 491 63.89 21.59 11.74
CA ASP A 491 63.43 22.24 12.99
C ASP A 491 64.30 21.92 14.21
N ALA A 492 64.85 20.70 14.25
CA ALA A 492 65.70 20.24 15.34
C ALA A 492 67.07 20.94 15.36
N GLU A 493 67.45 21.58 14.26
CA GLU A 493 68.70 22.29 14.00
C GLU A 493 68.48 23.79 13.80
N ASP A 494 67.22 24.25 13.80
CA ASP A 494 66.81 25.63 13.61
C ASP A 494 66.48 26.34 14.94
N ALA A 495 66.98 27.57 15.12
CA ALA A 495 66.64 28.40 16.28
C ALA A 495 65.26 29.05 16.16
N PHE A 496 64.76 29.27 14.94
CA PHE A 496 63.44 29.82 14.62
C PHE A 496 62.71 28.94 13.59
N PRO A 497 62.25 27.73 13.96
CA PRO A 497 61.65 26.75 13.03
C PRO A 497 60.39 27.20 12.27
N LEU A 498 59.88 28.41 12.50
CA LEU A 498 58.65 28.92 11.88
C LEU A 498 58.88 30.24 11.12
N ASP A 499 60.13 30.71 11.04
CA ASP A 499 60.51 31.95 10.37
C ASP A 499 61.54 31.66 9.27
N PRO A 500 61.11 31.58 8.00
CA PRO A 500 61.97 31.14 6.90
C PRO A 500 63.07 32.17 6.52
N LEU A 501 63.22 33.22 7.31
CA LEU A 501 64.24 34.25 7.18
C LEU A 501 65.28 34.20 8.30
N GLU A 502 65.13 33.37 9.33
CA GLU A 502 66.01 33.32 10.50
C GLU A 502 66.31 31.87 10.88
N THR A 503 67.59 31.50 10.99
CA THR A 503 67.99 30.12 11.35
C THR A 503 68.91 30.04 12.56
N LEU A 504 69.50 31.18 12.96
CA LEU A 504 70.57 31.27 13.94
C LEU A 504 70.24 32.32 15.00
N ASP A 505 70.52 31.97 16.25
CA ASP A 505 70.47 32.82 17.45
C ASP A 505 71.76 32.55 18.23
N THR A 506 72.82 33.32 17.94
CA THR A 506 74.17 33.00 18.42
C THR A 506 74.30 33.15 19.93
N ASP A 507 73.64 34.15 20.53
CA ASP A 507 73.68 34.42 21.97
C ASP A 507 72.49 33.82 22.74
N ILE A 508 71.47 33.31 22.03
CA ILE A 508 70.28 32.65 22.58
C ILE A 508 69.40 33.64 23.37
N ASP A 509 69.26 34.87 22.90
CA ASP A 509 68.37 35.87 23.50
C ASP A 509 66.93 35.86 22.95
N GLY A 510 66.70 35.11 21.86
CA GLY A 510 65.44 34.97 21.17
C GLY A 510 65.22 35.96 20.03
N ILE A 511 66.24 36.73 19.62
CA ILE A 511 66.28 37.54 18.40
C ILE A 511 67.22 36.86 17.42
N GLY A 512 66.76 36.60 16.20
CA GLY A 512 67.59 35.95 15.19
C GLY A 512 68.69 36.87 14.67
N ASN A 513 69.82 36.29 14.26
CA ASN A 513 70.99 37.07 13.86
C ASN A 513 70.71 38.05 12.69
N ASN A 514 69.72 37.81 11.81
CA ASN A 514 69.42 38.80 10.76
C ASN A 514 68.68 40.04 11.30
N ALA A 515 68.13 39.96 12.52
CA ALA A 515 67.42 41.03 13.22
C ALA A 515 68.17 41.58 14.45
N ASP A 516 69.10 40.82 15.03
CA ASP A 516 69.93 41.23 16.16
C ASP A 516 71.04 42.20 15.68
N PRO A 517 71.26 43.35 16.35
CA PRO A 517 72.41 44.21 16.09
C PRO A 517 73.69 43.88 16.89
N ASP A 518 73.67 42.88 17.77
CA ASP A 518 74.77 42.43 18.65
C ASP A 518 74.69 40.90 18.82
N ASP A 519 75.00 40.17 17.75
CA ASP A 519 74.74 38.74 17.54
C ASP A 519 75.31 37.84 18.66
N ASP A 520 76.43 38.20 19.30
CA ASP A 520 77.02 37.44 20.41
C ASP A 520 76.86 38.10 21.81
N ASN A 521 76.28 39.30 21.84
CA ASN A 521 75.90 40.06 23.03
C ASN A 521 77.05 40.29 24.02
N ASP A 522 78.24 40.51 23.48
CA ASP A 522 79.40 40.91 24.26
C ASP A 522 79.43 42.42 24.56
N GLY A 523 78.52 43.17 23.93
CA GLY A 523 78.28 44.60 24.12
C GLY A 523 78.86 45.49 23.03
N VAL A 524 79.39 44.91 21.95
CA VAL A 524 79.82 45.61 20.73
C VAL A 524 78.90 45.22 19.58
N LEU A 525 78.28 46.22 18.93
CA LEU A 525 77.37 45.95 17.81
C LEU A 525 78.12 45.30 16.63
N ASP A 526 77.50 44.39 15.88
CA ASP A 526 78.15 43.63 14.77
C ASP A 526 78.83 44.52 13.74
N ALA A 527 78.27 45.70 13.50
CA ALA A 527 78.80 46.68 12.56
C ALA A 527 80.15 47.29 13.01
N GLU A 528 80.46 47.17 14.29
CA GLU A 528 81.65 47.66 14.98
C GLU A 528 82.53 46.52 15.52
N ASP A 529 82.09 45.26 15.35
CA ASP A 529 82.78 44.05 15.79
C ASP A 529 83.51 43.33 14.65
N ALA A 530 84.75 42.91 14.89
CA ALA A 530 85.52 42.10 13.94
C ALA A 530 85.13 40.61 13.96
N PHE A 531 84.58 40.11 15.06
CA PHE A 531 84.10 38.75 15.27
C PHE A 531 82.67 38.74 15.84
N PRO A 532 81.64 39.13 15.07
CA PRO A 532 80.26 39.27 15.55
C PRO A 532 79.59 38.02 16.15
N PHE A 533 80.25 36.86 16.15
CA PHE A 533 79.68 35.60 16.62
C PHE A 533 80.55 34.95 17.71
N ASP A 534 81.58 35.63 18.19
CA ASP A 534 82.48 35.15 19.23
C ASP A 534 82.53 36.14 20.40
N PRO A 535 81.77 35.89 21.48
CA PRO A 535 81.62 36.85 22.58
C PRO A 535 82.89 37.05 23.42
N LEU A 536 84.01 36.47 22.99
CA LEU A 536 85.33 36.61 23.58
C LEU A 536 86.27 37.47 22.74
N GLU A 537 85.90 37.92 21.55
CA GLU A 537 86.77 38.66 20.62
C GLU A 537 86.00 39.80 19.95
N THR A 538 86.52 41.04 20.04
CA THR A 538 85.85 42.22 19.42
C THR A 538 86.71 42.95 18.39
N LEU A 539 88.03 42.73 18.44
CA LEU A 539 89.02 43.50 17.68
C LEU A 539 89.96 42.56 16.92
N ASP A 540 90.24 42.94 15.67
CA ASP A 540 91.27 42.35 14.80
C ASP A 540 92.15 43.50 14.27
N THR A 541 93.19 43.84 15.02
CA THR A 541 93.96 45.07 14.81
C THR A 541 94.77 45.03 13.52
N ASP A 542 95.26 43.85 13.10
CA ASP A 542 96.04 43.66 11.88
C ASP A 542 95.23 43.09 10.70
N ASN A 543 93.99 42.65 10.94
CA ASN A 543 93.05 42.04 9.99
C ASN A 543 93.51 40.68 9.46
N ASP A 544 94.18 39.86 10.26
CA ASP A 544 94.60 38.51 9.88
C ASP A 544 93.55 37.41 10.14
N GLY A 545 92.46 37.74 10.82
CA GLY A 545 91.35 36.87 11.16
C GLY A 545 91.50 36.13 12.50
N ILE A 546 92.47 36.49 13.33
CA ILE A 546 92.61 36.04 14.73
C ILE A 546 92.32 37.24 15.63
N GLY A 547 91.41 37.09 16.59
CA GLY A 547 91.06 38.19 17.49
C GLY A 547 92.18 38.53 18.46
N ASN A 548 92.30 39.80 18.81
CA ASN A 548 93.35 40.34 19.68
C ASN A 548 93.49 39.60 21.04
N ASN A 549 92.44 38.97 21.58
CA ASN A 549 92.59 38.22 22.85
C ASN A 549 93.26 36.84 22.63
N ALA A 550 93.23 36.30 21.41
CA ALA A 550 93.84 35.04 21.00
C ALA A 550 95.11 35.21 20.16
N ASP A 551 95.30 36.35 19.50
CA ASP A 551 96.51 36.71 18.78
C ASP A 551 97.67 36.98 19.75
N THR A 552 98.88 36.76 19.26
CA THR A 552 100.13 36.97 20.00
C THR A 552 100.96 38.12 19.45
N ASP A 553 100.57 38.72 18.32
CA ASP A 553 101.21 39.84 17.62
C ASP A 553 100.13 40.71 16.95
N ASP A 554 99.37 41.44 17.78
CA ASP A 554 98.11 42.15 17.44
C ASP A 554 98.24 43.14 16.26
N ASP A 555 99.45 43.63 15.95
CA ASP A 555 99.69 44.56 14.83
C ASP A 555 100.61 44.02 13.73
N ASN A 556 101.02 42.75 13.86
CA ASN A 556 101.80 41.95 12.92
C ASN A 556 103.06 42.63 12.43
N ASP A 557 103.71 43.34 13.34
CA ASP A 557 104.96 44.04 13.07
C ASP A 557 106.20 43.12 13.23
N GLY A 558 105.96 41.91 13.76
CA GLY A 558 106.93 40.85 13.99
C GLY A 558 107.45 40.79 15.43
N ILE A 559 106.80 41.46 16.38
CA ILE A 559 107.15 41.50 17.80
C ILE A 559 105.93 41.07 18.64
N GLU A 560 106.05 39.97 19.38
CA GLU A 560 104.92 39.47 20.19
C GLU A 560 104.47 40.49 21.28
N ASP A 561 103.15 40.64 21.50
CA ASP A 561 102.53 41.67 22.36
C ASP A 561 103.12 41.76 23.78
N PRO A 562 103.46 40.65 24.48
CA PRO A 562 104.05 40.74 25.81
C PRO A 562 105.39 41.48 25.83
N THR A 563 106.01 41.67 24.67
CA THR A 563 107.29 42.35 24.48
C THR A 563 107.20 43.61 23.61
N ASP A 564 106.03 43.93 23.07
CA ASP A 564 105.80 45.09 22.23
C ASP A 564 105.51 46.35 23.08
N ASN A 565 106.18 47.47 22.79
CA ASN A 565 105.93 48.74 23.44
C ASN A 565 104.82 49.59 22.81
N CYS A 566 104.29 49.17 21.66
CA CYS A 566 103.06 49.63 21.02
C CYS A 566 102.26 48.45 20.42
N PRO A 567 101.70 47.53 21.23
CA PRO A 567 101.10 46.29 20.73
C PRO A 567 100.00 46.42 19.66
N LEU A 568 99.36 47.58 19.54
CA LEU A 568 98.26 47.82 18.59
C LEU A 568 98.66 48.72 17.41
N VAL A 569 99.94 49.10 17.28
CA VAL A 569 100.40 50.07 16.29
C VAL A 569 101.79 49.72 15.78
N ALA A 570 101.80 49.06 14.62
CA ALA A 570 103.01 48.51 14.03
C ALA A 570 104.21 49.46 14.07
N ASN A 571 105.22 49.07 14.83
CA ASN A 571 106.48 49.75 15.02
C ASN A 571 107.64 48.75 15.17
N PRO A 572 108.04 48.05 14.08
CA PRO A 572 109.05 46.98 14.17
C PRO A 572 110.42 47.41 14.73
N ASP A 573 110.66 48.72 14.82
CA ASP A 573 111.86 49.33 15.38
C ASP A 573 111.80 49.58 16.90
N GLN A 574 110.65 49.35 17.55
CA GLN A 574 110.38 49.41 18.99
C GLN A 574 110.94 50.67 19.66
N LYS A 575 110.89 51.79 18.93
CA LYS A 575 111.58 53.01 19.30
C LYS A 575 110.84 53.73 20.44
N ASP A 576 111.51 53.88 21.57
CA ASP A 576 111.06 54.63 22.75
C ASP A 576 112.19 55.58 23.21
N ILE A 577 112.11 56.86 22.83
CA ILE A 577 113.18 57.85 23.09
C ILE A 577 113.28 58.19 24.57
N ASP A 578 112.15 58.27 25.29
CA ASP A 578 112.11 58.69 26.68
C ASP A 578 112.17 57.52 27.68
N GLN A 579 112.14 56.29 27.17
CA GLN A 579 112.30 55.02 27.89
C GLN A 579 111.23 54.79 28.97
N ASN A 580 110.01 55.24 28.69
CA ASN A 580 108.89 55.11 29.61
C ASN A 580 108.15 53.75 29.50
N GLY A 581 108.47 52.94 28.48
CA GLY A 581 107.84 51.64 28.23
C GLY A 581 106.71 51.67 27.18
N THR A 582 106.34 52.84 26.66
CA THR A 582 105.39 53.03 25.56
C THR A 582 106.15 53.61 24.36
N GLY A 583 106.07 52.96 23.20
CA GLY A 583 106.79 53.38 22.01
C GLY A 583 106.36 54.76 21.51
N ASP A 584 107.28 55.44 20.83
CA ASP A 584 107.08 56.78 20.25
C ASP A 584 105.85 56.83 19.31
N ARG A 585 105.47 55.68 18.71
CA ARG A 585 104.38 55.56 17.73
C ARG A 585 102.98 55.61 18.33
N CYS A 586 102.79 55.03 19.52
CA CYS A 586 101.52 54.98 20.23
C CYS A 586 101.45 55.97 21.40
N GLN A 587 102.50 56.80 21.60
CA GLN A 587 102.55 57.79 22.67
C GLN A 587 101.60 58.98 22.45
N VAL A 588 100.72 59.25 23.42
CA VAL A 588 99.84 60.43 23.39
C VAL A 588 100.54 61.65 24.00
N ILE A 589 100.92 62.63 23.17
CA ILE A 589 101.62 63.84 23.63
C ILE A 589 100.63 64.81 24.32
N THR A 590 100.66 64.88 25.65
CA THR A 590 99.97 65.94 26.42
C THR A 590 100.88 67.16 26.56
N THR A 591 100.81 68.11 25.61
CA THR A 591 101.71 69.29 25.62
C THR A 591 101.41 70.28 26.76
N GLY A 592 102.34 70.41 27.71
CA GLY A 592 102.41 71.51 28.69
C GLY A 592 102.99 72.80 28.08
N ILE A 593 102.35 73.94 28.36
CA ILE A 593 102.67 75.27 27.83
C ILE A 593 104.00 75.83 28.40
N PHE A 594 104.92 76.24 27.51
CA PHE A 594 106.18 76.94 27.83
C PHE A 594 105.98 78.45 28.13
N ASP A 595 106.57 78.95 29.23
CA ASP A 595 106.58 80.37 29.64
C ASP A 595 107.72 81.16 28.95
N ILE A 596 107.36 82.18 28.16
CA ILE A 596 108.26 83.01 27.34
C ILE A 596 108.74 84.31 28.02
N SER A 597 108.57 84.49 29.33
CA SER A 597 108.84 85.78 29.99
C SER A 597 110.32 86.07 30.34
N LYS A 598 111.27 85.23 29.91
CA LYS A 598 112.70 85.47 30.12
C LYS A 598 113.51 85.04 28.90
N TRP A 599 113.83 85.98 28.00
CA TRP A 599 115.10 86.11 27.29
C TRP A 599 115.00 87.15 26.16
N ASP A 600 115.45 88.37 26.43
CA ASP A 600 116.01 89.26 25.41
C ASP A 600 117.15 90.06 26.06
N ASP A 601 118.38 89.53 25.97
CA ASP A 601 119.62 90.26 26.27
C ASP A 601 120.47 90.55 25.02
N GLY A 602 119.82 90.63 23.85
CA GLY A 602 120.34 91.38 22.70
C GLY A 602 121.70 90.96 22.15
N SER A 603 122.15 89.71 22.34
CA SER A 603 123.35 89.19 21.68
C SER A 603 122.98 88.40 20.42
N THR A 604 123.41 88.92 19.26
CA THR A 604 123.20 88.28 17.95
C THR A 604 124.31 87.26 17.66
N PHE A 605 123.85 86.01 17.46
CA PHE A 605 124.36 84.89 16.66
C PHE A 605 125.85 84.49 16.63
N LYS A 606 126.05 83.18 16.84
CA LYS A 606 126.76 82.31 15.88
C LYS A 606 125.96 81.06 15.60
#